data_AF-A0A7W0T2X4-F1
#
_entry.id   AF-A0A7W0T2X4-F1
#
_cell.length_a   1.000
_cell.length_b   1.000
_cell.length_c   1.000
_cell.angle_alpha   90.00
_cell.angle_beta   90.00
_cell.angle_gamma   90.00
#
_symmetry.space_group_name_H-M   'P 1'
#
loop_
_entity.id
_entity.type
_entity.pdbx_description
1 polymer ?
#
loop_
_entity_poly.entity_id
_entity_poly.type
_entity_poly.pdbx_seq_one_letter_code
_entity_poly.pdbx_strand_id
1 'polypeptide(L)'
;MHGYFTGVDRAWRAHRLPRQFAESKINALFIACEAPDGPNGRVMWTNIDELLDVVAARIEEPLPEGRVVAVAHSGAHRTLATWLDEERIDTIVLVDALYGEMPKFREWLDSNAGRRLIDAAALTRRWSEQLHAALPDTLVFDRFPPPRAGKLRGARSARVVYVRSQHDHMRLVTGGIALPMLLRALQLPIVEDASRKAPIRAL
;
A
#
# COMPACT_ATOMS: atom_id res chain seq x y z
N MET A 1 -7.01 -0.54 0.25
CA MET A 1 -7.91 -1.57 0.78
C MET A 1 -7.64 -1.78 2.28
N HIS A 2 -8.68 -1.89 3.10
CA HIS A 2 -8.55 -2.06 4.56
C HIS A 2 -8.43 -3.53 4.99
N GLY A 3 -7.99 -3.74 6.24
CA GLY A 3 -7.93 -5.06 6.86
C GLY A 3 -9.26 -5.56 7.45
N TYR A 4 -9.18 -6.69 8.15
CA TYR A 4 -10.31 -7.25 8.89
C TYR A 4 -10.76 -6.35 10.06
N PHE A 5 -11.96 -6.63 10.57
CA PHE A 5 -12.63 -5.99 11.70
C PHE A 5 -12.97 -4.50 11.49
N THR A 6 -13.06 -4.08 10.22
CA THR A 6 -13.48 -2.74 9.80
C THR A 6 -14.06 -2.81 8.39
N GLY A 7 -14.82 -1.78 7.99
CA GLY A 7 -15.17 -1.50 6.60
C GLY A 7 -14.52 -0.20 6.11
N VAL A 8 -14.72 0.14 4.84
CA VAL A 8 -14.07 1.30 4.19
C VAL A 8 -14.37 2.63 4.88
N ASP A 9 -15.63 2.90 5.23
CA ASP A 9 -16.05 4.16 5.86
C ASP A 9 -15.49 4.35 7.27
N ARG A 10 -15.38 3.23 8.01
CA ARG A 10 -14.79 3.22 9.34
C ARG A 10 -13.28 3.41 9.24
N ALA A 11 -12.62 2.70 8.33
CA ALA A 11 -11.18 2.85 8.10
C ALA A 11 -10.83 4.29 7.67
N TRP A 12 -11.60 4.86 6.73
CA TRP A 12 -11.43 6.22 6.24
C TRP A 12 -11.32 7.25 7.38
N ARG A 13 -12.26 7.18 8.33
CA ARG A 13 -12.32 8.08 9.48
C ARG A 13 -11.35 7.69 10.59
N ALA A 14 -11.42 6.45 11.07
CA ALA A 14 -10.68 6.00 12.25
C ALA A 14 -9.18 5.91 12.01
N HIS A 15 -8.76 5.56 10.79
CA HIS A 15 -7.34 5.53 10.40
C HIS A 15 -6.89 6.88 9.82
N ARG A 16 -7.80 7.85 9.72
CA ARG A 16 -7.51 9.21 9.27
C ARG A 16 -6.85 9.22 7.89
N LEU A 17 -7.34 8.36 6.98
CA LEU A 17 -6.76 8.17 5.65
C LEU A 17 -6.63 9.49 4.86
N PRO A 18 -7.61 10.41 4.85
CA PRO A 18 -7.45 11.70 4.15
C PRO A 18 -6.21 12.48 4.59
N ARG A 19 -5.94 12.49 5.89
CA ARG A 19 -4.78 13.18 6.45
C ARG A 19 -3.48 12.50 6.05
N GLN A 20 -3.43 11.17 6.12
CA GLN A 20 -2.24 10.41 5.74
C GLN A 20 -1.94 10.53 4.24
N PHE A 21 -2.97 10.56 3.39
CA PHE A 21 -2.84 10.81 1.96
C PHE A 21 -2.32 12.23 1.70
N ALA A 22 -2.87 13.25 2.35
CA ALA A 22 -2.35 14.62 2.24
C ALA A 22 -0.89 14.74 2.71
N GLU A 23 -0.53 14.08 3.82
CA GLU A 23 0.85 14.07 4.36
C GLU A 23 1.85 13.32 3.47
N SER A 24 1.38 12.43 2.59
CA SER A 24 2.22 11.77 1.60
C SER A 24 2.70 12.71 0.49
N LYS A 25 1.98 13.81 0.24
CA LYS A 25 2.28 14.81 -0.78
C LYS A 25 2.44 14.25 -2.21
N ILE A 26 1.93 13.06 -2.51
CA ILE A 26 1.95 12.57 -3.89
C ILE A 26 0.75 13.13 -4.66
N ASN A 27 0.95 13.46 -5.93
CA ASN A 27 -0.11 13.84 -6.84
C ASN A 27 -0.80 12.58 -7.37
N ALA A 28 -1.91 12.17 -6.76
CA ALA A 28 -2.64 10.96 -7.12
C ALA A 28 -4.13 11.09 -6.77
N LEU A 29 -4.99 10.40 -7.52
CA LEU A 29 -6.34 10.08 -7.10
C LEU A 29 -6.28 8.91 -6.11
N PHE A 30 -6.74 9.14 -4.87
CA PHE A 30 -6.80 8.09 -3.85
C PHE A 30 -8.18 7.45 -3.81
N ILE A 31 -8.24 6.15 -4.15
CA ILE A 31 -9.46 5.36 -4.05
C ILE A 31 -9.35 4.45 -2.82
N ALA A 32 -10.27 4.65 -1.87
CA ALA A 32 -10.49 3.68 -0.79
C ALA A 32 -11.70 2.82 -1.16
N CYS A 33 -11.50 1.51 -1.22
CA CYS A 33 -12.55 0.55 -1.54
C CYS A 33 -12.70 -0.49 -0.41
N GLU A 34 -13.91 -1.07 -0.36
CA GLU A 34 -14.26 -2.15 0.56
C GLU A 34 -13.42 -3.41 0.27
N ALA A 35 -12.98 -4.07 1.33
CA ALA A 35 -12.31 -5.37 1.31
C ALA A 35 -13.04 -6.29 2.31
N PRO A 36 -12.80 -7.62 2.30
CA PRO A 36 -13.38 -8.47 3.32
C PRO A 36 -13.07 -7.94 4.73
N ASP A 37 -14.10 -7.78 5.56
CA ASP A 37 -13.98 -7.32 6.95
C ASP A 37 -13.70 -8.48 7.93
N GLY A 38 -13.59 -9.70 7.43
CA GLY A 38 -13.27 -10.89 8.20
C GLY A 38 -12.81 -12.06 7.31
N PRO A 39 -12.32 -13.15 7.93
CA PRO A 39 -11.80 -14.31 7.19
C PRO A 39 -12.83 -14.97 6.27
N ASN A 40 -14.10 -14.92 6.64
CA ASN A 40 -15.21 -15.47 5.86
C ASN A 40 -15.93 -14.40 5.02
N GLY A 41 -15.48 -13.14 5.08
CA GLY A 41 -16.05 -12.06 4.29
C GLY A 41 -15.84 -12.29 2.79
N ARG A 42 -16.78 -11.82 1.97
CA ARG A 42 -16.69 -11.91 0.51
C ARG A 42 -15.71 -10.86 -0.04
N VAL A 43 -14.92 -11.23 -1.04
CA VAL A 43 -14.17 -10.25 -1.84
C VAL A 43 -15.16 -9.50 -2.73
N MET A 44 -15.30 -8.20 -2.51
CA MET A 44 -16.28 -7.37 -3.23
C MET A 44 -15.82 -6.97 -4.63
N TRP A 45 -14.53 -6.66 -4.77
CA TRP A 45 -13.93 -6.19 -6.02
C TRP A 45 -12.99 -7.25 -6.55
N THR A 46 -13.49 -8.22 -7.31
CA THR A 46 -12.62 -9.27 -7.89
C THR A 46 -11.85 -8.79 -9.11
N ASN A 47 -12.34 -7.72 -9.76
CA ASN A 47 -11.76 -7.10 -10.94
C ASN A 47 -11.56 -5.60 -10.65
N ILE A 48 -10.41 -5.05 -11.01
CA ILE A 48 -10.10 -3.64 -10.74
C ILE A 48 -10.80 -2.67 -11.69
N ASP A 49 -11.06 -3.08 -12.93
CA ASP A 49 -11.78 -2.26 -13.92
C ASP A 49 -13.22 -2.00 -13.48
N GLU A 50 -13.89 -2.98 -12.86
CA GLU A 50 -15.23 -2.77 -12.29
C GLU A 50 -15.22 -1.68 -11.19
N LEU A 51 -14.20 -1.68 -10.33
CA LEU A 51 -14.03 -0.64 -9.31
C LEU A 51 -13.78 0.73 -9.97
N LEU A 52 -12.92 0.78 -10.99
CA LEU A 52 -12.58 2.02 -11.68
C LEU A 52 -13.78 2.59 -12.46
N ASP A 53 -14.59 1.74 -13.10
CA ASP A 53 -15.82 2.14 -13.79
C ASP A 53 -16.82 2.79 -12.82
N VAL A 54 -16.99 2.20 -11.64
CA VAL A 54 -17.84 2.77 -10.58
C VAL A 54 -17.31 4.12 -10.12
N VAL A 55 -16.01 4.27 -9.96
CA VAL A 55 -15.40 5.55 -9.57
C VAL A 55 -15.57 6.59 -10.68
N ALA A 56 -15.25 6.25 -11.93
CA ALA A 56 -15.36 7.11 -13.10
C ALA A 56 -16.80 7.63 -13.28
N ALA A 57 -17.81 6.80 -13.03
CA ALA A 57 -19.21 7.19 -13.11
C ALA A 57 -19.67 8.15 -11.99
N ARG A 58 -18.83 8.41 -10.97
CA ARG A 58 -19.19 9.17 -9.75
C ARG A 58 -18.34 10.40 -9.49
N ILE A 59 -17.30 10.62 -10.30
CA ILE A 59 -16.45 11.81 -10.22
C ILE A 59 -16.68 12.67 -11.47
N GLU A 60 -16.51 13.99 -11.33
CA GLU A 60 -16.62 14.92 -12.46
C GLU A 60 -15.34 14.91 -13.33
N GLU A 61 -14.21 14.54 -12.71
CA GLU A 61 -12.89 14.61 -13.32
C GLU A 61 -12.57 13.29 -14.01
N PRO A 62 -11.87 13.29 -15.16
CA PRO A 62 -11.41 12.03 -15.75
C PRO A 62 -10.48 11.31 -14.78
N LEU A 63 -10.57 9.96 -14.76
CA LEU A 63 -9.58 9.16 -14.06
C LEU A 63 -8.17 9.49 -14.60
N PRO A 64 -7.17 9.65 -13.73
CA PRO A 64 -5.81 9.90 -14.18
C PRO A 64 -5.33 8.78 -15.10
N GLU A 65 -4.80 9.15 -16.26
CA GLU A 65 -4.10 8.20 -17.13
C GLU A 65 -2.78 7.78 -16.48
N GLY A 66 -2.51 6.48 -16.44
CA GLY A 66 -1.21 5.94 -16.01
C GLY A 66 -1.29 4.81 -14.99
N ARG A 67 -0.30 4.80 -14.10
CA ARG A 67 0.00 3.68 -13.19
C ARG A 67 -1.10 3.45 -12.16
N VAL A 68 -1.55 2.21 -12.03
CA VAL A 68 -2.45 1.81 -10.95
C VAL A 68 -1.63 1.17 -9.83
N VAL A 69 -1.70 1.78 -8.65
CA VAL A 69 -1.00 1.31 -7.45
C VAL A 69 -2.01 0.65 -6.51
N ALA A 70 -1.82 -0.64 -6.23
CA ALA A 70 -2.64 -1.34 -5.25
C ALA A 70 -1.98 -1.30 -3.87
N VAL A 71 -2.70 -0.74 -2.88
CA VAL A 71 -2.26 -0.68 -1.48
C VAL A 71 -3.19 -1.54 -0.62
N ALA A 72 -2.65 -2.60 -0.04
CA ALA A 72 -3.40 -3.57 0.75
C ALA A 72 -2.84 -3.69 2.17
N HIS A 73 -3.72 -3.60 3.17
CA HIS A 73 -3.40 -3.88 4.57
C HIS A 73 -4.07 -5.16 5.04
N SER A 74 -3.33 -6.01 5.76
CA SER A 74 -3.92 -7.14 6.47
C SER A 74 -4.76 -8.07 5.56
N GLY A 75 -6.03 -8.33 5.94
CA GLY A 75 -7.02 -9.10 5.18
C GLY A 75 -7.28 -8.65 3.74
N ALA A 76 -6.91 -7.41 3.37
CA ALA A 76 -7.02 -6.92 1.99
C ALA A 76 -6.23 -7.75 0.98
N HIS A 77 -5.23 -8.53 1.41
CA HIS A 77 -4.49 -9.43 0.54
C HIS A 77 -5.39 -10.36 -0.26
N ARG A 78 -6.58 -10.71 0.25
CA ARG A 78 -7.55 -11.54 -0.46
C ARG A 78 -8.14 -10.85 -1.68
N THR A 79 -8.44 -9.56 -1.58
CA THR A 79 -8.84 -8.74 -2.75
C THR A 79 -7.66 -8.56 -3.68
N LEU A 80 -6.48 -8.23 -3.14
CA LEU A 80 -5.29 -8.03 -3.98
C LEU A 80 -4.91 -9.29 -4.77
N ALA A 81 -5.08 -10.48 -4.18
CA ALA A 81 -4.78 -11.74 -4.84
C ALA A 81 -5.63 -11.97 -6.10
N THR A 82 -6.84 -11.42 -6.18
CA THR A 82 -7.67 -11.52 -7.39
C THR A 82 -7.23 -10.55 -8.48
N TRP A 83 -6.36 -9.59 -8.17
CA TRP A 83 -5.89 -8.58 -9.12
C TRP A 83 -4.46 -8.84 -9.65
N LEU A 84 -3.80 -9.93 -9.28
CA LEU A 84 -2.41 -10.18 -9.69
C LEU A 84 -2.27 -10.43 -11.20
N ASP A 85 -3.33 -10.88 -11.86
CA ASP A 85 -3.32 -11.07 -13.31
C ASP A 85 -3.72 -9.80 -14.08
N GLU A 86 -4.13 -8.74 -13.38
CA GLU A 86 -4.54 -7.48 -14.01
C GLU A 86 -3.31 -6.69 -14.50
N GLU A 87 -3.24 -6.44 -15.81
CA GLU A 87 -2.09 -5.74 -16.42
C GLU A 87 -1.92 -4.31 -15.90
N ARG A 88 -3.02 -3.66 -15.50
CA ARG A 88 -3.02 -2.26 -15.05
C ARG A 88 -2.25 -2.05 -13.75
N ILE A 89 -2.11 -3.09 -12.91
CA ILE A 89 -1.39 -2.98 -11.63
C ILE A 89 0.10 -3.18 -11.86
N ASP A 90 0.84 -2.08 -11.92
CA ASP A 90 2.29 -2.10 -12.02
C ASP A 90 2.99 -2.01 -10.66
N THR A 91 2.33 -1.47 -9.63
CA THR A 91 2.93 -1.31 -8.31
C THR A 91 2.03 -1.85 -7.22
N ILE A 92 2.59 -2.70 -6.35
CA ILE A 92 1.94 -3.21 -5.16
C ILE A 92 2.63 -2.67 -3.91
N VAL A 93 1.82 -2.21 -2.95
CA VAL A 93 2.24 -1.86 -1.60
C VAL A 93 1.54 -2.79 -0.60
N LEU A 94 2.31 -3.71 -0.03
CA LEU A 94 1.86 -4.57 1.05
C LEU A 94 2.13 -3.87 2.38
N VAL A 95 1.06 -3.63 3.14
CA VAL A 95 1.13 -3.13 4.50
C VAL A 95 0.77 -4.29 5.43
N ASP A 96 1.76 -5.09 5.78
CA ASP A 96 1.62 -6.29 6.61
C ASP A 96 0.54 -7.25 6.08
N ALA A 97 0.67 -7.58 4.79
CA ALA A 97 -0.38 -8.20 3.99
C ALA A 97 0.09 -9.40 3.15
N LEU A 98 1.26 -9.99 3.43
CA LEU A 98 1.79 -11.06 2.57
C LEU A 98 1.18 -12.46 2.82
N TYR A 99 0.84 -12.79 4.08
CA TYR A 99 0.10 -13.99 4.51
C TYR A 99 0.37 -15.33 3.79
N GLY A 100 1.63 -15.66 3.47
CA GLY A 100 1.94 -16.96 2.85
C GLY A 100 1.82 -17.00 1.33
N GLU A 101 1.41 -15.91 0.70
CA GLU A 101 1.20 -15.80 -0.75
C GLU A 101 2.50 -15.46 -1.50
N MET A 102 3.68 -15.74 -0.93
CA MET A 102 4.98 -15.41 -1.52
C MET A 102 5.11 -15.87 -2.98
N PRO A 103 4.69 -17.11 -3.36
CA PRO A 103 4.80 -17.55 -4.74
C PRO A 103 4.03 -16.65 -5.72
N LYS A 104 2.80 -16.23 -5.36
CA LYS A 104 1.96 -15.39 -6.22
C LYS A 104 2.55 -14.00 -6.43
N PHE A 105 3.04 -13.37 -5.36
CA PHE A 105 3.68 -12.06 -5.47
C PHE A 105 5.00 -12.12 -6.21
N ARG A 106 5.73 -13.23 -6.10
CA ARG A 106 6.95 -13.46 -6.86
C ARG A 106 6.66 -13.63 -8.35
N GLU A 107 5.70 -14.48 -8.69
CA GLU A 107 5.24 -14.67 -10.07
C GLU A 107 4.73 -13.36 -10.69
N TRP A 108 3.91 -12.62 -9.94
CA TRP A 108 3.48 -11.28 -10.33
C TRP A 108 4.66 -10.38 -10.65
N LEU A 109 5.65 -10.30 -9.76
CA LEU A 109 6.82 -9.46 -9.96
C LEU A 109 7.65 -9.92 -11.18
N ASP A 110 7.82 -11.22 -11.38
CA ASP A 110 8.67 -11.77 -12.45
C ASP A 110 8.03 -11.64 -13.84
N SER A 111 6.71 -11.56 -13.95
CA SER A 111 6.04 -11.48 -15.25
C SER A 111 6.30 -10.17 -16.01
N ASN A 112 6.76 -9.11 -15.34
CA ASN A 112 7.08 -7.84 -15.97
C ASN A 112 8.18 -7.09 -15.20
N ALA A 113 9.29 -6.75 -15.87
CA ALA A 113 10.41 -6.01 -15.28
C ALA A 113 10.01 -4.61 -14.76
N GLY A 114 8.94 -4.02 -15.30
CA GLY A 114 8.37 -2.76 -14.84
C GLY A 114 7.55 -2.86 -13.55
N ARG A 115 7.15 -4.07 -13.13
CA ARG A 115 6.41 -4.28 -11.88
C ARG A 115 7.27 -3.98 -10.65
N ARG A 116 6.64 -3.40 -9.64
CA ARG A 116 7.31 -2.83 -8.46
C ARG A 116 6.62 -3.25 -7.16
N LEU A 117 7.40 -3.70 -6.18
CA LEU A 117 6.88 -4.12 -4.87
C LEU A 117 7.45 -3.25 -3.74
N ILE A 118 6.57 -2.76 -2.87
CA ILE A 118 6.94 -2.25 -1.55
C ILE A 118 6.25 -3.12 -0.50
N ASP A 119 7.02 -3.78 0.36
CA ASP A 119 6.49 -4.58 1.48
C ASP A 119 6.94 -3.98 2.82
N ALA A 120 5.99 -3.71 3.70
CA ALA A 120 6.24 -3.32 5.09
C ALA A 120 5.61 -4.35 6.02
N ALA A 121 6.44 -5.15 6.70
CA ALA A 121 5.96 -6.31 7.45
C ALA A 121 6.14 -6.15 8.96
N ALA A 122 5.12 -6.55 9.70
CA ALA A 122 5.11 -6.70 11.16
C ALA A 122 4.73 -8.14 11.54
N LEU A 123 3.44 -8.53 11.44
CA LEU A 123 2.99 -9.90 11.67
C LEU A 123 3.33 -10.85 10.53
N THR A 124 3.37 -10.36 9.29
CA THR A 124 3.69 -11.17 8.12
C THR A 124 5.19 -11.33 7.89
N ARG A 125 6.02 -10.84 8.82
CA ARG A 125 7.48 -10.76 8.70
C ARG A 125 8.14 -12.07 8.28
N ARG A 126 7.72 -13.21 8.83
CA ARG A 126 8.30 -14.52 8.49
C ARG A 126 8.20 -14.83 6.98
N TRP A 127 7.08 -14.46 6.37
CA TRP A 127 6.82 -14.69 4.95
C TRP A 127 7.56 -13.65 4.11
N SER A 128 7.60 -12.41 4.57
CA SER A 128 8.33 -11.33 3.89
C SER A 128 9.82 -11.63 3.86
N GLU A 129 10.39 -12.14 4.95
CA GLU A 129 11.79 -12.58 4.99
C GLU A 129 12.06 -13.72 4.00
N GLN A 130 11.14 -14.67 3.84
CA GLN A 130 11.27 -15.73 2.84
C GLN A 130 11.20 -15.19 1.41
N LEU A 131 10.23 -14.32 1.09
CA LEU A 131 10.11 -13.71 -0.23
C LEU A 131 11.36 -12.89 -0.58
N HIS A 132 11.81 -12.04 0.33
CA HIS A 132 12.93 -11.13 0.08
C HIS A 132 14.29 -11.83 0.10
N ALA A 133 14.43 -12.98 0.78
CA ALA A 133 15.62 -13.82 0.64
C ALA A 133 15.81 -14.35 -0.79
N ALA A 134 14.72 -14.54 -1.54
CA ALA A 134 14.76 -14.94 -2.94
C ALA A 134 14.91 -13.75 -3.93
N LEU A 135 14.88 -12.51 -3.44
CA LEU A 135 14.93 -11.28 -4.24
C LEU A 135 16.17 -10.45 -3.85
N PRO A 136 17.38 -10.80 -4.33
CA PRO A 136 18.64 -10.23 -3.84
C PRO A 136 18.78 -8.72 -4.06
N ASP A 137 18.09 -8.15 -5.06
CA ASP A 137 18.09 -6.70 -5.35
C ASP A 137 17.10 -5.90 -4.48
N THR A 138 16.52 -6.52 -3.45
CA THR A 138 15.62 -5.83 -2.51
C THR A 138 16.38 -4.76 -1.72
N LEU A 139 15.89 -3.51 -1.77
CA LEU A 139 16.33 -2.48 -0.84
C LEU A 139 15.65 -2.70 0.52
N VAL A 140 16.43 -3.16 1.50
CA VAL A 140 15.92 -3.50 2.84
C VAL A 140 16.15 -2.38 3.85
N PHE A 141 15.12 -2.08 4.64
CA PHE A 141 15.17 -1.21 5.81
C PHE A 141 14.86 -2.04 7.06
N ASP A 142 15.75 -2.03 8.06
CA ASP A 142 15.56 -2.76 9.32
C ASP A 142 14.49 -2.14 10.25
N ARG A 143 14.04 -0.93 9.92
CA ARG A 143 12.99 -0.17 10.60
C ARG A 143 12.55 1.01 9.73
N PHE A 144 11.36 1.53 9.97
CA PHE A 144 11.02 2.86 9.46
C PHE A 144 11.97 3.90 10.06
N PRO A 145 12.52 4.83 9.26
CA PRO A 145 13.33 5.91 9.77
C PRO A 145 12.49 6.84 10.66
N PRO A 146 13.12 7.63 11.55
CA PRO A 146 12.39 8.57 12.39
C PRO A 146 11.52 9.53 11.57
N PRO A 147 10.35 9.98 12.05
CA PRO A 147 9.44 10.84 11.30
C PRO A 147 10.10 12.09 10.68
N ARG A 148 11.08 12.69 11.40
CA ARG A 148 11.88 13.83 10.92
C ARG A 148 12.65 13.57 9.63
N ALA A 149 13.03 12.31 9.35
CA ALA A 149 13.70 11.95 8.11
C ALA A 149 12.76 12.07 6.91
N GLY A 150 11.46 11.86 7.12
CA GLY A 150 10.40 12.11 6.15
C GLY A 150 10.45 11.25 4.88
N LYS A 151 11.39 10.31 4.73
CA LYS A 151 11.47 9.44 3.54
C LYS A 151 12.30 8.19 3.78
N LEU A 152 11.97 7.14 3.04
CA LEU A 152 12.80 5.96 2.83
C LEU A 152 13.83 6.30 1.73
N ARG A 153 15.08 6.61 2.11
CA ARG A 153 16.13 7.03 1.16
C ARG A 153 16.42 5.91 0.14
N GLY A 154 16.44 6.24 -1.16
CA GLY A 154 16.66 5.26 -2.23
C GLY A 154 15.42 4.43 -2.62
N ALA A 155 14.36 4.44 -1.81
CA ALA A 155 13.18 3.61 -2.07
C ALA A 155 12.45 3.95 -3.38
N ARG A 156 12.46 5.22 -3.80
CA ARG A 156 11.83 5.66 -5.05
C ARG A 156 12.49 5.07 -6.30
N SER A 157 13.80 4.82 -6.27
CA SER A 157 14.52 4.23 -7.40
C SER A 157 14.58 2.69 -7.34
N ALA A 158 14.29 2.11 -6.18
CA ALA A 158 14.29 0.65 -6.02
C ALA A 158 13.02 0.01 -6.61
N ARG A 159 13.21 -1.11 -7.33
CA ARG A 159 12.13 -1.96 -7.84
C ARG A 159 11.46 -2.78 -6.74
N VAL A 160 12.23 -3.22 -5.75
CA VAL A 160 11.71 -3.95 -4.60
C VAL A 160 12.20 -3.28 -3.33
N VAL A 161 11.29 -2.93 -2.44
CA VAL A 161 11.57 -2.32 -1.14
C VAL A 161 10.97 -3.19 -0.06
N TYR A 162 11.76 -3.48 0.98
CA TYR A 162 11.28 -4.20 2.16
C TYR A 162 11.56 -3.38 3.42
N VAL A 163 10.55 -3.21 4.28
CA VAL A 163 10.69 -2.58 5.59
C VAL A 163 10.31 -3.58 6.68
N ARG A 164 11.29 -3.95 7.51
CA ARG A 164 11.05 -4.67 8.77
C ARG A 164 10.46 -3.68 9.77
N SER A 165 9.15 -3.68 9.93
CA SER A 165 8.47 -2.69 10.77
C SER A 165 8.79 -2.90 12.26
N GLN A 166 9.14 -1.81 12.94
CA GLN A 166 9.13 -1.71 14.41
C GLN A 166 7.74 -1.35 14.97
N HIS A 167 6.81 -0.96 14.08
CA HIS A 167 5.42 -0.68 14.43
C HIS A 167 4.60 -1.96 14.34
N ASP A 168 3.64 -2.11 15.25
CA ASP A 168 2.68 -3.21 15.19
C ASP A 168 1.77 -3.12 13.96
N HIS A 169 1.04 -4.21 13.73
CA HIS A 169 0.12 -4.43 12.61
C HIS A 169 -0.81 -3.23 12.33
N MET A 170 -1.40 -2.65 13.38
CA MET A 170 -2.37 -1.58 13.22
C MET A 170 -1.69 -0.21 13.13
N ARG A 171 -0.60 0.02 13.87
CA ARG A 171 0.16 1.28 13.83
C ARG A 171 0.71 1.59 12.45
N LEU A 172 0.91 0.60 11.59
CA LEU A 172 1.28 0.81 10.18
C LEU A 172 0.26 1.67 9.41
N VAL A 173 -1.03 1.53 9.71
CA VAL A 173 -2.12 2.25 9.02
C VAL A 173 -2.81 3.28 9.91
N THR A 174 -2.65 3.25 11.22
CA THR A 174 -3.28 4.24 12.13
C THR A 174 -2.31 5.30 12.65
N GLY A 175 -1.00 5.03 12.62
CA GLY A 175 0.01 5.85 13.29
C GLY A 175 0.42 7.13 12.57
N GLY A 176 0.01 7.35 11.31
CA GLY A 176 0.37 8.56 10.56
C GLY A 176 1.85 8.68 10.17
N ILE A 177 2.60 7.56 10.21
CA ILE A 177 4.03 7.54 9.90
C ILE A 177 4.31 6.61 8.72
N ALA A 178 4.00 5.33 8.90
CA ALA A 178 4.36 4.29 7.93
C ALA A 178 3.66 4.49 6.58
N LEU A 179 2.32 4.53 6.54
CA LEU A 179 1.58 4.71 5.29
C LEU A 179 2.02 5.96 4.49
N PRO A 180 2.13 7.17 5.06
CA PRO A 180 2.67 8.33 4.33
C PRO A 180 4.11 8.15 3.84
N MET A 181 4.97 7.41 4.56
CA MET A 181 6.33 7.11 4.09
C MET A 181 6.36 6.11 2.93
N LEU A 182 5.51 5.08 2.96
CA LEU A 182 5.38 4.10 1.88
C LEU A 182 4.84 4.76 0.61
N LEU A 183 3.82 5.62 0.74
CA LEU A 183 3.28 6.39 -0.38
C LEU A 183 4.33 7.33 -1.00
N ARG A 184 5.19 7.97 -0.20
CA ARG A 184 6.31 8.78 -0.70
C ARG A 184 7.38 7.99 -1.43
N ALA A 185 7.47 6.68 -1.18
CA ALA A 185 8.36 5.79 -1.90
C ALA A 185 7.83 5.43 -3.30
N LEU A 186 6.60 5.78 -3.65
CA LEU A 186 6.07 5.60 -5.01
C LEU A 186 6.78 6.53 -6.00
N GLN A 187 6.83 6.11 -7.27
CA GLN A 187 7.40 6.89 -8.38
C GLN A 187 6.38 7.90 -8.94
N LEU A 188 5.74 8.67 -8.07
CA LEU A 188 4.70 9.64 -8.42
C LEU A 188 5.17 11.08 -8.15
N PRO A 189 4.68 12.09 -8.89
CA PRO A 189 5.03 13.49 -8.65
C PRO A 189 4.71 13.92 -7.21
N ILE A 190 5.54 14.81 -6.65
CA ILE A 190 5.34 15.36 -5.31
C ILE A 190 4.77 16.77 -5.43
N VAL A 191 3.72 17.08 -4.65
CA VAL A 191 3.13 18.41 -4.52
C VAL A 191 3.84 19.15 -3.38
N GLU A 192 4.67 20.13 -3.71
CA GLU A 192 5.55 20.79 -2.73
C GLU A 192 4.77 21.67 -1.72
N ASP A 193 3.69 22.33 -2.18
CA ASP A 193 2.94 23.36 -1.44
C ASP A 193 1.86 22.86 -0.46
N ALA A 194 1.66 21.55 -0.33
CA ALA A 194 0.78 21.04 0.71
C ALA A 194 1.42 21.30 2.10
N SER A 195 0.85 22.19 2.91
CA SER A 195 1.39 22.51 4.24
C SER A 195 1.67 21.25 5.07
N ARG A 196 2.91 21.09 5.57
CA ARG A 196 3.27 19.98 6.47
C ARG A 196 2.65 20.26 7.84
N LYS A 197 1.46 19.74 8.12
CA LYS A 197 1.05 19.56 9.52
C LYS A 197 1.92 18.43 10.11
N ALA A 198 2.47 18.65 11.31
CA ALA A 198 3.29 17.65 12.01
C ALA A 198 2.57 16.29 12.01
N PRO A 199 3.27 15.14 11.87
CA PRO A 199 2.65 13.83 11.93
C PRO A 199 1.77 13.70 13.18
N ILE A 200 0.73 12.87 13.10
CA ILE A 200 -0.14 12.58 14.23
C ILE A 200 0.75 12.25 15.43
N ARG A 201 0.71 13.07 16.50
CA ARG A 201 1.35 12.70 17.76
C ARG A 201 0.80 11.33 18.13
N ALA A 202 1.69 10.34 18.23
CA ALA A 202 1.35 9.06 18.84
C ALA A 202 0.83 9.40 20.25
N LEU A 203 -0.45 9.15 20.47
CA LEU A 203 -0.99 8.98 21.81
C LEU A 203 -0.64 7.57 22.27
#